data_AF-A0A2T7PP27-F1
#
_entry.id   AF-A0A2T7PP27-F1
#
_cell.length_a   1.000
_cell.length_b   1.000
_cell.length_c   1.000
_cell.angle_alpha   90.00
_cell.angle_beta   90.00
_cell.angle_gamma   90.00
#
_symmetry.space_group_name_H-M   'P 1'
#
loop_
_entity.id
_entity.type
_entity.pdbx_description
1 polymer ?
#
loop_
_entity_poly.entity_id
_entity_poly.type
_entity_poly.pdbx_seq_one_letter_code
_entity_poly.pdbx_strand_id
1 'polypeptide(L)'
;MCDNDVCSVEEDVAKTKEFQKTEEGLQHKRKDEVKRRAQLDILMQQLLHQQMSKKKRRLEKEAFLKKLEKELEQQMREITEVKKRERTNIREKMKKMFLEQLKIEGQLQCKDTCCSKHSSGLHHAGHLSVSSSFEHSIRKNRTDSDNSKSYRFLLVGKSGREKVSTGSTILGHHAFNNEANFHSVTSSSTLKSGMNNDTPIEVMDCPGLFDTGKTHEEVATEVIQAVACMHPGFTAILYVIMINRRYTEEEAEVFNRLKSLFDHHVTEYIIIIFSRGDELTRRKEQIDDVLMKAPDLLHKVLDECGHRYVVFDNMADDKQPQVDQLMQEVCKLREAHGGKPYTCPKYREVGEKMEKEVARRLKKAEEEKIRTKKYIEKLKETMKQMQDQAAVDKLKLKNMEVARNEEKMRMIDEMDQHLTSLVEAFHRQQYFVEQRHQKELRLLQAREKQLRKQITALVKQRTLEIEPIEKVQELVEVLFLLFILLVFEIERHYRQIVGRRSTGTSCVIM
;
A
#
# COMPACT_ATOMS: atom_id res chain seq x y z
N MET A 1 -32.56 72.40 68.39
CA MET A 1 -33.03 71.61 67.23
C MET A 1 -31.87 71.57 66.25
N CYS A 2 -31.60 70.41 65.66
CA CYS A 2 -30.36 70.00 64.97
C CYS A 2 -29.36 69.31 65.92
N ASP A 3 -29.22 67.99 65.75
CA ASP A 3 -27.98 67.18 65.93
C ASP A 3 -28.26 65.66 66.02
N ASN A 4 -29.52 65.22 66.01
CA ASN A 4 -29.85 63.77 66.06
C ASN A 4 -30.06 63.09 64.69
N ASP A 5 -30.11 63.83 63.58
CA ASP A 5 -30.29 63.24 62.24
C ASP A 5 -28.96 62.92 61.53
N VAL A 6 -27.80 63.30 62.11
CA VAL A 6 -26.49 63.15 61.44
C VAL A 6 -25.87 61.76 61.70
N CYS A 7 -26.04 61.18 62.90
CA CYS A 7 -25.39 59.90 63.25
C CYS A 7 -26.01 58.64 62.60
N SER A 8 -27.33 58.57 62.38
CA SER A 8 -27.92 57.42 61.67
C SER A 8 -27.60 57.42 60.18
N VAL A 9 -27.44 58.59 59.57
CA VAL A 9 -27.08 58.72 58.15
C VAL A 9 -25.62 58.31 57.92
N GLU A 10 -24.70 58.61 58.84
CA GLU A 10 -23.29 58.23 58.72
C GLU A 10 -23.04 56.71 58.82
N GLU A 11 -23.80 56.02 59.67
CA GLU A 11 -23.66 54.57 59.87
C GLU A 11 -24.28 53.76 58.72
N ASP A 12 -25.41 54.23 58.16
CA ASP A 12 -26.00 53.67 56.94
C ASP A 12 -25.15 53.99 55.70
N VAL A 13 -24.53 55.18 55.62
CA VAL A 13 -23.55 55.51 54.56
C VAL A 13 -22.30 54.64 54.66
N ALA A 14 -21.84 54.29 55.87
CA ALA A 14 -20.70 53.40 56.06
C ALA A 14 -21.01 51.96 55.61
N LYS A 15 -22.17 51.40 55.97
CA LYS A 15 -22.62 50.07 55.52
C LYS A 15 -22.86 50.04 54.01
N THR A 16 -23.41 51.10 53.43
CA THR A 16 -23.62 51.21 51.99
C THR A 16 -22.29 51.28 51.23
N LYS A 17 -21.28 52.00 51.76
CA LYS A 17 -19.91 52.04 51.21
C LYS A 17 -19.19 50.69 51.31
N GLU A 18 -19.42 49.93 52.38
CA GLU A 18 -18.84 48.61 52.55
C GLU A 18 -19.48 47.58 51.59
N PHE A 19 -20.81 47.63 51.42
CA PHE A 19 -21.53 46.82 50.44
C PHE A 19 -21.10 47.15 49.00
N GLN A 20 -20.98 48.44 48.66
CA GLN A 20 -20.44 48.88 47.36
C GLN A 20 -19.02 48.38 47.12
N LYS A 21 -18.11 48.47 48.10
CA LYS A 21 -16.76 47.89 47.99
C LYS A 21 -16.77 46.39 47.75
N THR A 22 -17.69 45.67 48.39
CA THR A 22 -17.78 44.22 48.26
C THR A 22 -18.35 43.82 46.90
N GLU A 23 -19.34 44.57 46.40
CA GLU A 23 -19.93 44.40 45.08
C GLU A 23 -18.94 44.77 43.96
N GLU A 24 -18.16 45.85 44.13
CA GLU A 24 -17.04 46.22 43.25
C GLU A 24 -15.95 45.14 43.23
N GLY A 25 -15.62 44.55 44.38
CA GLY A 25 -14.68 43.42 44.47
C GLY A 25 -15.19 42.16 43.76
N LEU A 26 -16.48 41.86 43.86
CA LEU A 26 -17.14 40.77 43.14
C LEU A 26 -17.24 41.03 41.63
N GLN A 27 -17.48 42.29 41.22
CA GLN A 27 -17.44 42.68 39.82
C GLN A 27 -16.02 42.59 39.25
N HIS A 28 -15.00 42.95 40.03
CA HIS A 28 -13.61 42.83 39.63
C HIS A 28 -13.21 41.36 39.43
N LYS A 29 -13.58 40.48 40.38
CA LYS A 29 -13.37 39.03 40.24
C LYS A 29 -14.09 38.44 39.03
N ARG A 30 -15.33 38.86 38.76
CA ARG A 30 -16.06 38.45 37.53
C ARG A 30 -15.36 38.93 36.26
N LYS A 31 -14.87 40.18 36.25
CA LYS A 31 -14.08 40.71 35.11
C LYS A 31 -12.77 39.94 34.90
N ASP A 32 -12.10 39.54 35.97
CA ASP A 32 -10.88 38.73 35.88
C ASP A 32 -11.14 37.29 35.44
N GLU A 33 -12.25 36.68 35.87
CA GLU A 33 -12.67 35.36 35.38
C GLU A 33 -13.03 35.40 33.88
N VAL A 34 -13.74 36.44 33.45
CA VAL A 34 -14.02 36.68 32.02
C VAL A 34 -12.72 36.88 31.23
N LYS A 35 -11.75 37.63 31.76
CA LYS A 35 -10.42 37.78 31.14
C LYS A 35 -9.65 36.45 31.07
N ARG A 36 -9.68 35.63 32.11
CA ARG A 36 -9.05 34.30 32.12
C ARG A 36 -9.70 33.35 31.12
N ARG A 37 -11.03 33.34 31.01
CA ARG A 37 -11.74 32.57 29.98
C ARG A 37 -11.37 33.04 28.57
N ALA A 38 -11.33 34.35 28.34
CA ALA A 38 -10.88 34.91 27.06
C ALA A 38 -9.43 34.52 26.73
N GLN A 39 -8.52 34.54 27.72
CA GLN A 39 -7.14 34.06 27.54
C GLN A 39 -7.08 32.56 27.22
N LEU A 40 -7.87 31.74 27.91
CA LEU A 40 -7.95 30.30 27.66
C LEU A 40 -8.47 30.00 26.24
N ASP A 41 -9.48 30.74 25.78
CA ASP A 41 -10.02 30.61 24.41
C ASP A 41 -8.99 30.99 23.34
N ILE A 42 -8.23 32.07 23.55
CA ILE A 42 -7.13 32.47 22.66
C ILE A 42 -6.07 31.36 22.60
N LEU A 43 -5.71 30.79 23.75
CA LEU A 43 -4.70 29.72 23.85
C LEU A 43 -5.20 28.42 23.20
N MET A 44 -6.49 28.12 23.33
CA MET A 44 -7.15 26.99 22.67
C MET A 44 -7.21 27.16 21.14
N GLN A 45 -7.51 28.37 20.65
CA GLN A 45 -7.45 28.70 19.23
C GLN A 45 -6.01 28.60 18.67
N GLN A 46 -5.01 29.08 19.40
CA GLN A 46 -3.60 28.92 19.03
C GLN A 46 -3.18 27.44 18.97
N LEU A 47 -3.68 26.61 19.90
CA LEU A 47 -3.42 25.18 19.92
C LEU A 47 -4.04 24.45 18.71
N LEU A 48 -5.30 24.78 18.40
CA LEU A 48 -5.99 24.28 17.20
C LEU A 48 -5.26 24.70 15.93
N HIS A 49 -4.82 25.95 15.84
CA HIS A 49 -4.02 26.44 14.71
C HIS A 49 -2.69 25.67 14.58
N GLN A 50 -1.98 25.40 15.69
CA GLN A 50 -0.77 24.57 15.68
C GLN A 50 -1.06 23.13 15.23
N GLN A 51 -2.14 22.51 15.70
CA GLN A 51 -2.52 21.16 15.29
C GLN A 51 -2.87 21.09 13.80
N MET A 52 -3.65 22.06 13.32
CA MET A 52 -4.00 22.16 11.90
C MET A 52 -2.76 22.42 11.04
N SER A 53 -1.82 23.26 11.50
CA SER A 53 -0.53 23.49 10.84
C SER A 53 0.34 22.21 10.78
N LYS A 54 0.40 21.43 11.87
CA LYS A 54 1.10 20.13 11.89
C LYS A 54 0.44 19.10 10.98
N LYS A 55 -0.90 19.05 10.94
CA LYS A 55 -1.68 18.18 10.04
C LYS A 55 -1.45 18.56 8.57
N LYS A 56 -1.42 19.86 8.27
CA LYS A 56 -1.09 20.38 6.94
C LYS A 56 0.31 19.95 6.49
N ARG A 57 1.34 20.09 7.35
CA ARG A 57 2.70 19.62 7.05
C ARG A 57 2.80 18.10 6.83
N ARG A 58 1.98 17.30 7.52
CA ARG A 58 1.89 15.84 7.28
C ARG A 58 1.29 15.52 5.91
N LEU A 59 0.17 16.17 5.58
CA LEU A 59 -0.47 16.02 4.27
C LEU A 59 0.44 16.50 3.12
N GLU A 60 1.22 17.57 3.32
CA GLU A 60 2.22 18.03 2.37
C GLU A 60 3.35 17.01 2.18
N LYS A 61 3.85 16.38 3.26
CA LYS A 61 4.85 15.29 3.17
C LYS A 61 4.28 14.05 2.46
N GLU A 62 3.05 13.64 2.74
CA GLU A 62 2.39 12.54 2.02
C GLU A 62 2.15 12.86 0.54
N ALA A 63 1.74 14.09 0.23
CA ALA A 63 1.58 14.54 -1.15
C ALA A 63 2.91 14.55 -1.89
N PHE A 64 4.00 14.95 -1.23
CA PHE A 64 5.35 14.89 -1.78
C PHE A 64 5.80 13.44 -2.04
N LEU A 65 5.57 12.51 -1.10
CA LEU A 65 5.86 11.09 -1.28
C LEU A 65 5.08 10.50 -2.46
N LYS A 66 3.78 10.78 -2.57
CA LYS A 66 2.96 10.36 -3.73
C LYS A 66 3.45 10.95 -5.05
N LYS A 67 3.99 12.17 -5.03
CA LYS A 67 4.59 12.79 -6.23
C LYS A 67 5.87 12.06 -6.64
N LEU A 68 6.71 11.71 -5.68
CA LEU A 68 7.93 10.94 -5.90
C LEU A 68 7.64 9.53 -6.45
N GLU A 69 6.61 8.85 -5.92
CA GLU A 69 6.14 7.56 -6.43
C GLU A 69 5.67 7.66 -7.90
N LYS A 70 4.88 8.70 -8.23
CA LYS A 70 4.45 8.94 -9.62
C LYS A 70 5.62 9.20 -10.57
N GLU A 71 6.62 9.98 -10.14
CA GLU A 71 7.84 10.24 -10.92
C GLU A 71 8.64 8.95 -11.13
N LEU A 72 8.77 8.10 -10.10
CA LEU A 72 9.43 6.80 -10.21
C LEU A 72 8.70 5.87 -11.19
N GLU A 73 7.38 5.79 -11.11
CA GLU A 73 6.57 5.03 -12.06
C GLU A 73 6.70 5.57 -13.49
N GLN A 74 6.73 6.89 -13.66
CA GLN A 74 6.91 7.52 -14.96
C GLN A 74 8.27 7.19 -15.56
N GLN A 75 9.35 7.25 -14.77
CA GLN A 75 10.67 6.82 -15.22
C GLN A 75 10.71 5.33 -15.57
N MET A 76 10.03 4.46 -14.81
CA MET A 76 9.91 3.05 -15.17
C MET A 76 9.16 2.84 -16.49
N ARG A 77 8.09 3.61 -16.73
CA ARG A 77 7.37 3.61 -18.01
C ARG A 77 8.24 4.09 -19.16
N GLU A 78 9.00 5.18 -18.98
CA GLU A 78 9.95 5.69 -19.98
C GLU A 78 11.06 4.69 -20.30
N ILE A 79 11.64 4.04 -19.29
CA ILE A 79 12.63 2.96 -19.50
C ILE A 79 12.00 1.81 -20.30
N THR A 80 10.75 1.45 -20.00
CA THR A 80 10.03 0.41 -20.72
C THR A 80 9.78 0.79 -22.18
N GLU A 81 9.43 2.05 -22.45
CA GLU A 81 9.23 2.57 -23.80
C GLU A 81 10.54 2.71 -24.58
N VAL A 82 11.62 3.16 -23.94
CA VAL A 82 12.98 3.15 -24.53
C VAL A 82 13.39 1.72 -24.89
N LYS A 83 13.13 0.74 -24.02
CA LYS A 83 13.36 -0.69 -24.32
C LYS A 83 12.54 -1.17 -25.51
N LYS A 84 11.29 -0.75 -25.65
CA LYS A 84 10.47 -1.08 -26.83
C LYS A 84 10.99 -0.41 -28.10
N ARG A 85 11.34 0.88 -28.05
CA ARG A 85 11.90 1.64 -29.19
C ARG A 85 13.25 1.08 -29.65
N GLU A 86 14.11 0.69 -28.73
CA GLU A 86 15.36 0.02 -29.05
C GLU A 86 15.10 -1.32 -29.75
N ARG A 87 14.13 -2.13 -29.29
CA ARG A 87 13.73 -3.36 -29.99
C ARG A 87 13.23 -3.09 -31.41
N THR A 88 12.44 -2.05 -31.63
CA THR A 88 11.95 -1.69 -32.98
C THR A 88 13.06 -1.15 -33.87
N ASN A 89 13.95 -0.29 -33.35
CA ASN A 89 15.11 0.21 -34.09
C ASN A 89 16.08 -0.91 -34.47
N ILE A 90 16.29 -1.87 -33.56
CA ILE A 90 17.04 -3.10 -33.82
C ILE A 90 16.41 -3.88 -34.98
N ARG A 91 15.09 -4.05 -34.96
CA ARG A 91 14.35 -4.76 -36.01
C ARG A 91 14.50 -4.06 -37.36
N GLU A 92 14.37 -2.74 -37.41
CA GLU A 92 14.51 -1.96 -38.64
C GLU A 92 15.96 -1.92 -39.15
N LYS A 93 16.94 -1.80 -38.25
CA LYS A 93 18.36 -1.78 -38.65
C LYS A 93 18.83 -3.15 -39.14
N MET A 94 18.33 -4.25 -38.57
CA MET A 94 18.54 -5.60 -39.11
C MET A 94 17.90 -5.76 -40.49
N LYS A 95 16.65 -5.30 -40.68
CA LYS A 95 16.00 -5.28 -42.01
C LYS A 95 16.83 -4.48 -43.01
N LYS A 96 17.35 -3.31 -42.62
CA LYS A 96 18.09 -2.41 -43.51
C LYS A 96 19.47 -2.97 -43.88
N MET A 97 20.27 -3.46 -42.92
CA MET A 97 21.54 -4.14 -43.20
C MET A 97 21.37 -5.31 -44.16
N PHE A 98 20.27 -6.06 -44.00
CA PHE A 98 19.97 -7.22 -44.83
C PHE A 98 19.58 -6.83 -46.27
N LEU A 99 18.69 -5.85 -46.44
CA LEU A 99 18.34 -5.31 -47.76
C LEU A 99 19.55 -4.70 -48.49
N GLU A 100 20.52 -4.17 -47.75
CA GLU A 100 21.73 -3.56 -48.31
C GLU A 100 22.76 -4.60 -48.74
N GLN A 101 22.87 -5.75 -48.05
CA GLN A 101 23.67 -6.89 -48.49
C GLN A 101 23.08 -7.60 -49.73
N LEU A 102 21.75 -7.73 -49.81
CA LEU A 102 21.08 -8.28 -51.01
C LEU A 102 21.32 -7.42 -52.26
N LYS A 103 21.45 -6.09 -52.12
CA LYS A 103 21.80 -5.19 -53.24
C LYS A 103 23.23 -5.37 -53.74
N ILE A 104 24.16 -5.73 -52.86
CA ILE A 104 25.56 -6.00 -53.22
C ILE A 104 25.67 -7.31 -54.00
N GLU A 105 24.87 -8.32 -53.66
CA GLU A 105 24.83 -9.60 -54.38
C GLU A 105 24.01 -9.54 -55.68
N GLY A 106 22.96 -8.72 -55.73
CA GLY A 106 22.16 -8.49 -56.94
C GLY A 106 22.90 -7.76 -58.08
N GLN A 107 24.06 -7.13 -57.81
CA GLN A 107 24.93 -6.55 -58.84
C GLN A 107 25.99 -7.54 -59.37
N LEU A 108 26.16 -8.69 -58.74
CA LEU A 108 27.15 -9.72 -59.13
C LEU A 108 26.55 -10.87 -59.97
N GLN A 109 25.23 -10.87 -60.22
CA GLN A 109 24.57 -11.85 -61.10
C GLN A 109 23.62 -11.17 -62.10
N CYS A 110 24.19 -10.40 -63.03
CA CYS A 110 23.54 -10.05 -64.29
C CYS A 110 24.57 -10.03 -65.43
N LYS A 111 25.31 -11.12 -65.58
CA LYS A 111 25.93 -11.55 -66.84
C LYS A 111 25.90 -13.07 -66.84
N ASP A 112 24.76 -13.63 -67.22
CA ASP A 112 24.67 -14.62 -68.29
C ASP A 112 23.30 -15.31 -68.32
N THR A 113 22.69 -15.24 -69.50
CA THR A 113 21.65 -16.12 -70.08
C THR A 113 20.24 -16.18 -69.47
N CYS A 114 19.34 -15.42 -70.13
CA CYS A 114 18.12 -15.89 -70.79
C CYS A 114 17.11 -16.76 -70.01
N CYS A 115 15.98 -16.14 -69.60
CA CYS A 115 14.67 -16.61 -70.07
C CYS A 115 13.62 -15.50 -70.03
N SER A 116 12.79 -15.52 -71.06
CA SER A 116 11.85 -14.48 -71.46
C SER A 116 10.42 -14.80 -71.04
N LYS A 117 9.68 -13.73 -70.69
CA LYS A 117 8.23 -13.51 -70.77
C LYS A 117 7.30 -14.06 -69.67
N HIS A 118 6.46 -13.11 -69.23
CA HIS A 118 5.18 -13.19 -68.51
C HIS A 118 5.19 -13.49 -67.00
N SER A 119 5.01 -12.44 -66.19
CA SER A 119 3.68 -12.19 -65.60
C SER A 119 3.59 -10.77 -65.00
N SER A 120 2.44 -10.18 -65.26
CA SER A 120 1.93 -8.89 -64.82
C SER A 120 1.85 -8.78 -63.30
N GLY A 121 1.98 -7.55 -62.82
CA GLY A 121 2.15 -7.23 -61.42
C GLY A 121 1.00 -7.61 -60.49
N LEU A 122 1.38 -7.73 -59.22
CA LEU A 122 0.56 -7.43 -58.07
C LEU A 122 1.51 -6.99 -56.95
N HIS A 123 1.58 -5.68 -56.73
CA HIS A 123 2.11 -5.11 -55.51
C HIS A 123 1.22 -5.57 -54.36
N HIS A 124 1.68 -6.52 -53.57
CA HIS A 124 1.22 -6.68 -52.20
C HIS A 124 2.45 -6.54 -51.30
N ALA A 125 2.57 -5.37 -50.66
CA ALA A 125 3.49 -5.15 -49.57
C ALA A 125 3.06 -6.01 -48.38
N GLY A 126 3.42 -7.30 -48.43
CA GLY A 126 3.28 -8.24 -47.34
C GLY A 126 4.27 -7.87 -46.25
N HIS A 127 3.73 -7.36 -45.14
CA HIS A 127 4.48 -7.08 -43.92
C HIS A 127 5.08 -8.41 -43.41
N LEU A 128 6.36 -8.70 -43.73
CA LEU A 128 7.08 -9.87 -43.20
C LEU A 128 7.13 -9.79 -41.66
N SER A 129 6.20 -10.50 -41.02
CA SER A 129 6.17 -10.75 -39.60
C SER A 129 7.05 -11.95 -39.30
N VAL A 130 8.30 -11.70 -38.90
CA VAL A 130 9.06 -12.70 -38.15
C VAL A 130 8.30 -12.93 -36.84
N SER A 131 7.86 -14.17 -36.63
CA SER A 131 7.00 -14.60 -35.52
C SER A 131 7.55 -14.16 -34.15
N SER A 132 6.65 -13.78 -33.23
CA SER A 132 6.94 -13.49 -31.81
C SER A 132 7.59 -14.66 -31.06
N SER A 133 7.56 -15.87 -31.63
CA SER A 133 8.30 -17.05 -31.15
C SER A 133 9.83 -16.88 -31.22
N PHE A 134 10.33 -15.99 -32.08
CA PHE A 134 11.76 -15.73 -32.30
C PHE A 134 12.45 -15.06 -31.08
N GLU A 135 11.72 -14.23 -30.31
CA GLU A 135 12.31 -13.50 -29.17
C GLU A 135 12.39 -14.35 -27.88
N HIS A 136 11.57 -15.39 -27.74
CA HIS A 136 11.47 -16.17 -26.50
C HIS A 136 12.57 -17.25 -26.40
N SER A 137 12.99 -17.86 -27.53
CA SER A 137 14.01 -18.91 -27.52
C SER A 137 15.43 -18.38 -27.27
N ILE A 138 15.75 -17.16 -27.71
CA ILE A 138 17.06 -16.52 -27.45
C ILE A 138 17.26 -16.21 -25.95
N ARG A 139 16.18 -16.12 -25.16
CA ARG A 139 16.23 -15.67 -23.76
C ARG A 139 16.42 -16.76 -22.71
N LYS A 140 16.12 -18.04 -22.99
CA LYS A 140 15.91 -19.01 -21.89
C LYS A 140 17.08 -19.92 -21.53
N ASN A 141 18.05 -20.19 -22.42
CA ASN A 141 19.01 -21.29 -22.17
C ASN A 141 20.48 -20.92 -22.42
N ARG A 142 21.01 -19.94 -21.69
CA ARG A 142 22.47 -19.83 -21.46
C ARG A 142 22.73 -19.43 -20.02
N THR A 143 22.33 -20.30 -19.10
CA THR A 143 22.81 -20.29 -17.71
C THR A 143 24.01 -21.23 -17.61
N ASP A 144 25.05 -20.73 -16.96
CA ASP A 144 26.37 -21.30 -16.75
C ASP A 144 26.43 -22.83 -16.53
N SER A 145 27.11 -23.54 -17.43
CA SER A 145 28.14 -24.52 -17.05
C SER A 145 29.11 -24.76 -18.21
N ASP A 146 30.37 -24.84 -17.84
CA ASP A 146 31.52 -25.04 -18.70
C ASP A 146 31.50 -26.48 -19.29
N ASN A 147 31.72 -26.58 -20.61
CA ASN A 147 32.07 -27.79 -21.38
C ASN A 147 31.03 -28.85 -21.83
N SER A 148 29.72 -28.57 -21.95
CA SER A 148 28.85 -29.39 -22.82
C SER A 148 28.21 -28.57 -23.95
N LYS A 149 28.73 -28.76 -25.16
CA LYS A 149 28.14 -28.19 -26.39
C LYS A 149 26.75 -28.83 -26.57
N SER A 150 25.69 -28.02 -26.66
CA SER A 150 24.35 -28.50 -27.00
C SER A 150 24.35 -29.25 -28.34
N TYR A 151 23.54 -30.31 -28.46
CA TYR A 151 23.29 -30.98 -29.73
C TYR A 151 22.27 -30.18 -30.55
N ARG A 152 22.61 -29.89 -31.80
CA ARG A 152 21.84 -28.96 -32.65
C ARG A 152 21.40 -29.63 -33.93
N PHE A 153 20.10 -29.82 -34.08
CA PHE A 153 19.53 -30.56 -35.19
C PHE A 153 18.71 -29.66 -36.11
N LEU A 154 18.94 -29.76 -37.41
CA LEU A 154 18.08 -29.17 -38.43
C LEU A 154 17.17 -30.25 -39.02
N LEU A 155 15.85 -30.09 -38.91
CA LEU A 155 14.89 -31.00 -39.51
C LEU A 155 14.61 -30.59 -40.96
N VAL A 156 14.84 -31.52 -41.89
CA VAL A 156 14.61 -31.33 -43.33
C VAL A 156 13.80 -32.50 -43.90
N GLY A 157 13.08 -32.26 -45.00
CA GLY A 157 12.17 -33.26 -45.59
C GLY A 157 10.89 -32.66 -46.17
N LYS A 158 10.22 -33.45 -47.01
CA LYS A 158 9.00 -33.05 -47.73
C LYS A 158 7.78 -32.89 -46.80
N SER A 159 7.55 -33.84 -45.90
CA SER A 159 6.32 -33.88 -45.09
C SER A 159 6.43 -33.04 -43.81
N GLY A 160 5.64 -31.95 -43.71
CA GLY A 160 5.61 -31.08 -42.54
C GLY A 160 5.24 -31.78 -41.22
N ARG A 161 4.20 -32.63 -41.24
CA ARG A 161 3.71 -33.31 -40.01
C ARG A 161 4.74 -34.27 -39.41
N GLU A 162 5.43 -35.05 -40.24
CA GLU A 162 6.39 -36.05 -39.74
C GLU A 162 7.66 -35.40 -39.19
N LYS A 163 8.13 -34.31 -39.79
CA LYS A 163 9.24 -33.52 -39.23
C LYS A 163 8.89 -33.01 -37.84
N VAL A 164 7.71 -32.43 -37.71
CA VAL A 164 7.22 -31.88 -36.45
C VAL A 164 7.03 -32.97 -35.37
N SER A 165 6.45 -34.11 -35.74
CA SER A 165 6.32 -35.27 -34.84
C SER A 165 7.69 -35.80 -34.41
N THR A 166 8.61 -35.97 -35.37
CA THR A 166 9.99 -36.41 -35.11
C THR A 166 10.70 -35.43 -34.16
N GLY A 167 10.58 -34.13 -34.40
CA GLY A 167 11.14 -33.11 -33.51
C GLY A 167 10.58 -33.16 -32.10
N SER A 168 9.27 -33.40 -31.95
CA SER A 168 8.63 -33.56 -30.64
C SER A 168 9.10 -34.83 -29.93
N THR A 169 9.24 -35.93 -30.66
CA THR A 169 9.80 -37.20 -30.16
C THR A 169 11.23 -37.00 -29.64
N ILE A 170 12.10 -36.35 -30.41
CA ILE A 170 13.49 -36.06 -30.02
C ILE A 170 13.57 -35.21 -28.74
N LEU A 171 12.65 -34.25 -28.57
CA LEU A 171 12.64 -33.35 -27.43
C LEU A 171 11.97 -33.94 -26.18
N GLY A 172 11.32 -35.12 -26.29
CA GLY A 172 10.63 -35.78 -25.18
C GLY A 172 9.34 -35.08 -24.72
N HIS A 173 8.90 -34.02 -25.41
CA HIS A 173 7.67 -33.31 -25.10
C HIS A 173 7.04 -32.71 -26.37
N HIS A 174 5.74 -32.37 -26.31
CA HIS A 174 5.05 -31.68 -27.40
C HIS A 174 5.57 -30.24 -27.56
N ALA A 175 6.67 -30.08 -28.29
CA ALA A 175 7.37 -28.81 -28.44
C ALA A 175 6.80 -27.93 -29.57
N PHE A 176 6.13 -28.56 -30.53
CA PHE A 176 5.61 -27.94 -31.74
C PHE A 176 4.08 -28.02 -31.80
N ASN A 177 3.42 -27.03 -32.39
CA ASN A 177 1.96 -26.98 -32.47
C ASN A 177 1.46 -27.99 -33.52
N ASN A 178 0.78 -29.05 -33.07
CA ASN A 178 0.18 -30.10 -33.90
C ASN A 178 -1.30 -29.82 -34.25
N GLU A 179 -1.64 -28.60 -34.67
CA GLU A 179 -3.01 -28.36 -35.14
C GLU A 179 -3.22 -29.03 -36.51
N ALA A 180 -4.21 -29.93 -36.58
CA ALA A 180 -4.55 -30.69 -37.77
C ALA A 180 -5.22 -29.83 -38.85
N ASN A 181 -4.46 -28.92 -39.48
CA ASN A 181 -4.94 -28.13 -40.61
C ASN A 181 -4.51 -28.79 -41.94
N PHE A 182 -5.35 -28.62 -42.98
CA PHE A 182 -5.10 -29.06 -44.35
C PHE A 182 -4.11 -28.15 -45.11
N HIS A 183 -3.60 -27.11 -44.44
CA HIS A 183 -2.56 -26.21 -44.92
C HIS A 183 -1.25 -26.45 -44.13
N SER A 184 -0.10 -26.27 -44.79
CA SER A 184 1.23 -26.42 -44.18
C SER A 184 1.29 -25.72 -42.80
N VAL A 185 1.47 -26.50 -41.73
CA VAL A 185 1.17 -26.10 -40.34
C VAL A 185 2.22 -25.17 -39.72
N THR A 186 3.25 -24.75 -40.44
CA THR A 186 4.20 -23.75 -39.93
C THR A 186 4.63 -22.81 -41.07
N SER A 187 4.25 -21.54 -40.97
CA SER A 187 4.58 -20.50 -41.97
C SER A 187 5.96 -19.86 -41.76
N SER A 188 6.68 -20.25 -40.71
CA SER A 188 8.02 -19.73 -40.40
C SER A 188 8.84 -20.74 -39.62
N SER A 189 10.17 -20.69 -39.80
CA SER A 189 11.17 -21.42 -39.01
C SER A 189 10.97 -21.30 -37.50
N THR A 190 11.09 -22.42 -36.78
CA THR A 190 10.97 -22.46 -35.31
C THR A 190 12.13 -23.24 -34.66
N LEU A 191 12.74 -22.63 -33.64
CA LEU A 191 13.75 -23.26 -32.79
C LEU A 191 13.11 -23.68 -31.47
N LYS A 192 13.25 -24.96 -31.12
CA LYS A 192 12.80 -25.54 -29.86
C LYS A 192 13.98 -26.19 -29.13
N SER A 193 13.91 -26.21 -27.81
CA SER A 193 14.98 -26.77 -26.97
C SER A 193 14.38 -27.71 -25.93
N GLY A 194 15.13 -28.74 -25.56
CA GLY A 194 14.78 -29.75 -24.57
C GLY A 194 16.03 -30.36 -23.96
N MET A 195 15.84 -31.34 -23.10
CA MET A 195 16.91 -32.10 -22.44
C MET A 195 16.74 -33.58 -22.74
N ASN A 196 17.83 -34.27 -23.05
CA ASN A 196 17.88 -35.72 -23.14
C ASN A 196 19.03 -36.22 -22.25
N ASN A 197 18.75 -37.02 -21.22
CA ASN A 197 19.76 -37.50 -20.26
C ASN A 197 20.71 -36.37 -19.80
N ASP A 198 20.14 -35.27 -19.28
CA ASP A 198 20.83 -34.05 -18.85
C ASP A 198 21.65 -33.31 -19.92
N THR A 199 21.53 -33.72 -21.18
CA THR A 199 22.20 -33.09 -22.31
C THR A 199 21.26 -32.14 -23.05
N PRO A 200 21.62 -30.86 -23.25
CA PRO A 200 20.80 -29.93 -23.99
C PRO A 200 20.69 -30.28 -25.48
N ILE A 201 19.46 -30.36 -25.98
CA ILE A 201 19.15 -30.54 -27.40
C ILE A 201 18.38 -29.34 -27.93
N GLU A 202 18.76 -28.86 -29.11
CA GLU A 202 18.09 -27.80 -29.85
C GLU A 202 17.67 -28.33 -31.22
N VAL A 203 16.40 -28.20 -31.57
CA VAL A 203 15.82 -28.69 -32.82
C VAL A 203 15.21 -27.52 -33.57
N MET A 204 15.71 -27.28 -34.78
CA MET A 204 15.21 -26.26 -35.70
C MET A 204 14.33 -26.94 -36.76
N ASP A 205 13.05 -26.59 -36.80
CA ASP A 205 12.17 -26.91 -37.93
C ASP A 205 12.14 -25.73 -38.89
N CYS A 206 12.47 -25.99 -40.16
CA CYS A 206 12.46 -25.01 -41.24
C CYS A 206 11.40 -25.41 -42.29
N PRO A 207 10.11 -25.14 -42.01
CA PRO A 207 9.03 -25.48 -42.91
C PRO A 207 9.09 -24.65 -44.19
N GLY A 208 8.91 -25.33 -45.31
CA GLY A 208 8.90 -24.72 -46.63
C GLY A 208 10.23 -24.22 -47.16
N LEU A 209 11.37 -24.52 -46.52
CA LEU A 209 12.71 -24.30 -47.10
C LEU A 209 12.86 -24.97 -48.49
N PHE A 210 12.07 -26.01 -48.71
CA PHE A 210 12.05 -26.81 -49.92
C PHE A 210 10.72 -26.78 -50.65
N ASP A 211 9.83 -25.83 -50.31
CA ASP A 211 8.56 -25.63 -51.03
C ASP A 211 8.83 -24.94 -52.38
N THR A 212 8.14 -25.39 -53.43
CA THR A 212 8.21 -24.82 -54.78
C THR A 212 7.42 -23.52 -54.88
N GLY A 213 6.50 -23.25 -53.95
CA GLY A 213 5.72 -22.02 -53.90
C GLY A 213 6.41 -20.81 -53.25
N LYS A 214 7.59 -20.97 -52.66
CA LYS A 214 8.34 -19.87 -52.02
C LYS A 214 9.28 -19.17 -52.98
N THR A 215 9.38 -17.85 -52.85
CA THR A 215 10.36 -17.02 -53.58
C THR A 215 11.79 -17.30 -53.13
N HIS A 216 12.77 -16.96 -53.97
CA HIS A 216 14.19 -17.09 -53.61
C HIS A 216 14.56 -16.30 -52.34
N GLU A 217 13.96 -15.12 -52.14
CA GLU A 217 14.21 -14.28 -50.95
C GLU A 217 13.69 -14.94 -49.66
N GLU A 218 12.51 -15.56 -49.71
CA GLU A 218 11.94 -16.26 -48.57
C GLU A 218 12.81 -17.47 -48.18
N VAL A 219 13.26 -18.24 -49.18
CA VAL A 219 14.13 -19.40 -48.98
C VAL A 219 15.47 -18.97 -48.38
N ALA A 220 16.10 -17.92 -48.92
CA ALA A 220 17.36 -17.38 -48.40
C ALA A 220 17.20 -16.90 -46.95
N THR A 221 16.07 -16.27 -46.62
CA THR A 221 15.76 -15.81 -45.26
C THR A 221 15.68 -16.98 -44.28
N GLU A 222 15.02 -18.08 -44.65
CA GLU A 222 14.90 -19.28 -43.80
C GLU A 222 16.27 -19.94 -43.56
N VAL A 223 17.13 -20.04 -44.59
CA VAL A 223 18.50 -20.58 -44.44
C VAL A 223 19.33 -19.72 -43.48
N ILE A 224 19.30 -18.41 -43.68
CA ILE A 224 20.07 -17.46 -42.87
C ILE A 224 19.62 -17.50 -41.42
N GLN A 225 18.31 -17.59 -41.18
CA GLN A 225 17.78 -17.77 -39.82
C GLN A 225 18.25 -19.07 -39.20
N ALA A 226 18.17 -20.20 -39.92
CA ALA A 226 18.63 -21.49 -39.43
C ALA A 226 20.12 -21.46 -39.04
N VAL A 227 20.98 -20.91 -39.91
CA VAL A 227 22.43 -20.82 -39.64
C VAL A 227 22.72 -19.88 -38.46
N ALA A 228 22.07 -18.72 -38.41
CA ALA A 228 22.29 -17.75 -37.34
C ALA A 228 21.84 -18.30 -35.97
N CYS A 229 20.70 -18.98 -35.92
CA CYS A 229 20.17 -19.59 -34.69
C CYS A 229 21.02 -20.77 -34.21
N MET A 230 21.59 -21.54 -35.13
CA MET A 230 22.33 -22.75 -34.81
C MET A 230 23.84 -22.56 -34.70
N HIS A 231 24.36 -21.32 -34.77
CA HIS A 231 25.80 -21.01 -34.67
C HIS A 231 26.46 -21.50 -33.36
N PRO A 232 27.50 -22.36 -33.39
CA PRO A 232 28.52 -22.45 -34.44
C PRO A 232 28.16 -23.30 -35.66
N GLY A 233 27.14 -24.15 -35.60
CA GLY A 233 26.75 -25.02 -36.69
C GLY A 233 25.78 -26.12 -36.24
N PHE A 234 25.36 -26.95 -37.19
CA PHE A 234 24.49 -28.09 -36.92
C PHE A 234 25.32 -29.29 -36.49
N THR A 235 24.94 -29.96 -35.39
CA THR A 235 25.58 -31.23 -35.01
C THR A 235 25.17 -32.35 -35.96
N ALA A 236 23.91 -32.35 -36.39
CA ALA A 236 23.42 -33.23 -37.43
C ALA A 236 22.27 -32.55 -38.19
N ILE A 237 22.07 -32.95 -39.44
CA ILE A 237 20.91 -32.57 -40.24
C ILE A 237 20.05 -33.83 -40.38
N LEU A 238 18.80 -33.76 -39.96
CA LEU A 238 17.91 -34.91 -39.88
C LEU A 238 16.96 -34.88 -41.07
N TYR A 239 17.18 -35.76 -42.04
CA TYR A 239 16.36 -35.84 -43.25
C TYR A 239 15.25 -36.88 -43.08
N VAL A 240 14.02 -36.40 -42.92
CA VAL A 240 12.86 -37.22 -42.56
C VAL A 240 12.16 -37.76 -43.82
N ILE A 241 12.08 -39.08 -43.94
CA ILE A 241 11.43 -39.83 -45.02
C ILE A 241 10.39 -40.76 -44.42
N MET A 242 9.19 -40.85 -45.00
CA MET A 242 8.15 -41.79 -44.56
C MET A 242 8.35 -43.17 -45.20
N ILE A 243 8.32 -44.25 -44.41
CA ILE A 243 8.45 -45.63 -44.92
C ILE A 243 7.20 -46.10 -45.68
N ASN A 244 6.02 -45.58 -45.35
CA ASN A 244 4.75 -46.13 -45.82
C ASN A 244 4.33 -45.71 -47.24
N ARG A 245 5.23 -45.07 -48.00
CA ARG A 245 4.98 -44.59 -49.37
C ARG A 245 6.23 -44.73 -50.24
N ARG A 246 6.03 -44.66 -51.55
CA ARG A 246 7.12 -44.67 -52.53
C ARG A 246 7.97 -43.39 -52.39
N TYR A 247 9.29 -43.54 -52.40
CA TYR A 247 10.21 -42.40 -52.52
C TYR A 247 10.10 -41.76 -53.90
N THR A 248 9.82 -40.46 -53.93
CA THR A 248 9.46 -39.70 -55.14
C THR A 248 10.61 -38.81 -55.63
N GLU A 249 10.58 -38.42 -56.91
CA GLU A 249 11.52 -37.43 -57.47
C GLU A 249 11.49 -36.12 -56.69
N GLU A 250 10.32 -35.69 -56.23
CA GLU A 250 10.17 -34.51 -55.36
C GLU A 250 10.93 -34.66 -54.03
N GLU A 251 11.00 -35.86 -53.44
CA GLU A 251 11.81 -36.09 -52.24
C GLU A 251 13.30 -36.04 -52.57
N ALA A 252 13.73 -36.62 -53.70
CA ALA A 252 15.10 -36.50 -54.17
C ALA A 252 15.50 -35.05 -54.47
N GLU A 253 14.57 -34.23 -54.97
CA GLU A 253 14.79 -32.82 -55.22
C GLU A 253 15.03 -32.02 -53.93
N VAL A 254 14.32 -32.34 -52.83
CA VAL A 254 14.58 -31.76 -51.50
C VAL A 254 16.05 -31.97 -51.09
N PHE A 255 16.57 -33.18 -51.30
CA PHE A 255 17.96 -33.52 -50.97
C PHE A 255 18.97 -32.76 -51.86
N ASN A 256 18.71 -32.67 -53.16
CA ASN A 256 19.57 -31.89 -54.06
C ASN A 256 19.52 -30.38 -53.76
N ARG A 257 18.35 -29.85 -53.42
CA ARG A 257 18.18 -28.46 -53.03
C ARG A 257 18.91 -28.14 -51.73
N LEU A 258 18.96 -29.07 -50.78
CA LEU A 258 19.77 -28.93 -49.57
C LEU A 258 21.25 -28.72 -49.90
N LYS A 259 21.82 -29.54 -50.80
CA LYS A 259 23.21 -29.38 -51.27
C LYS A 259 23.45 -28.02 -51.94
N SER A 260 22.50 -27.56 -52.77
CA SER A 260 22.60 -26.26 -53.45
C SER A 260 22.56 -25.08 -52.48
N LEU A 261 21.66 -25.12 -51.49
CA LEU A 261 21.50 -24.06 -50.49
C LEU A 261 22.72 -23.97 -49.57
N PHE A 262 23.23 -25.11 -49.15
CA PHE A 262 24.42 -25.23 -48.32
C PHE A 262 25.65 -25.50 -49.20
N ASP A 263 26.27 -26.66 -49.09
CA ASP A 263 27.33 -27.13 -49.97
C ASP A 263 27.23 -28.66 -50.14
N HIS A 264 28.13 -29.27 -50.91
CA HIS A 264 28.15 -30.72 -51.09
C HIS A 264 28.55 -31.48 -49.81
N HIS A 265 29.32 -30.87 -48.91
CA HIS A 265 29.75 -31.48 -47.64
C HIS A 265 28.62 -31.56 -46.61
N VAL A 266 27.50 -30.87 -46.85
CA VAL A 266 26.30 -30.96 -45.99
C VAL A 266 25.86 -32.42 -45.81
N THR A 267 26.03 -33.27 -46.83
CA THR A 267 25.61 -34.69 -46.77
C THR A 267 26.44 -35.49 -45.78
N GLU A 268 27.68 -35.09 -45.51
CA GLU A 268 28.54 -35.71 -44.50
C GLU A 268 28.00 -35.52 -43.08
N TYR A 269 27.00 -34.64 -42.86
CA TYR A 269 26.36 -34.43 -41.56
C TYR A 269 24.87 -34.84 -41.54
N ILE A 270 24.38 -35.49 -42.60
CA ILE A 270 22.99 -35.94 -42.66
C ILE A 270 22.84 -37.33 -42.04
N ILE A 271 21.81 -37.45 -41.20
CA ILE A 271 21.25 -38.73 -40.74
C ILE A 271 19.83 -38.83 -41.29
N ILE A 272 19.53 -39.94 -41.96
CA ILE A 272 18.20 -40.19 -42.51
C ILE A 272 17.29 -40.73 -41.40
N ILE A 273 16.15 -40.09 -41.19
CA ILE A 273 15.12 -40.56 -40.26
C ILE A 273 14.01 -41.19 -41.07
N PHE A 274 13.85 -42.50 -40.94
CA PHE A 274 12.72 -43.21 -41.51
C PHE A 274 11.55 -43.18 -40.52
N SER A 275 10.57 -42.30 -40.76
CA SER A 275 9.37 -42.19 -39.92
C SER A 275 8.33 -43.25 -40.31
N ARG A 276 7.34 -43.46 -39.43
CA ARG A 276 6.34 -44.54 -39.52
C ARG A 276 6.93 -45.94 -39.33
N GLY A 277 7.82 -46.06 -38.34
CA GLY A 277 8.35 -47.37 -37.92
C GLY A 277 7.28 -48.37 -37.51
N ASP A 278 6.12 -47.90 -37.04
CA ASP A 278 4.95 -48.73 -36.72
C ASP A 278 4.48 -49.59 -37.91
N GLU A 279 4.67 -49.10 -39.13
CA GLU A 279 4.30 -49.82 -40.36
C GLU A 279 5.21 -51.04 -40.63
N LEU A 280 6.50 -50.96 -40.27
CA LEU A 280 7.41 -52.11 -40.37
C LEU A 280 6.96 -53.24 -39.44
N THR A 281 6.61 -52.88 -38.20
CA THR A 281 6.10 -53.85 -37.21
C THR A 281 4.79 -54.47 -37.67
N ARG A 282 3.85 -53.69 -38.22
CA ARG A 282 2.58 -54.20 -38.77
C ARG A 282 2.79 -55.18 -39.92
N ARG A 283 3.75 -54.90 -40.80
CA ARG A 283 4.06 -55.73 -41.96
C ARG A 283 4.98 -56.91 -41.64
N LYS A 284 5.56 -56.94 -40.43
CA LYS A 284 6.59 -57.90 -40.02
C LYS A 284 7.81 -57.89 -40.95
N GLU A 285 8.21 -56.69 -41.41
CA GLU A 285 9.37 -56.47 -42.26
C GLU A 285 10.47 -55.76 -41.47
N GLN A 286 11.74 -56.04 -41.79
CA GLN A 286 12.86 -55.25 -41.28
C GLN A 286 13.12 -54.06 -42.22
N ILE A 287 13.73 -52.99 -41.69
CA ILE A 287 14.07 -51.82 -42.50
C ILE A 287 14.99 -52.21 -43.67
N ASP A 288 15.95 -53.12 -43.45
CA ASP A 288 16.90 -53.55 -44.48
C ASP A 288 16.19 -54.24 -45.68
N ASP A 289 15.15 -55.02 -45.42
CA ASP A 289 14.34 -55.66 -46.47
C ASP A 289 13.61 -54.62 -47.33
N VAL A 290 13.16 -53.52 -46.72
CA VAL A 290 12.51 -52.40 -47.41
C VAL A 290 13.54 -51.61 -48.21
N LEU A 291 14.72 -51.37 -47.66
CA LEU A 291 15.80 -50.65 -48.34
C LEU A 291 16.37 -51.44 -49.52
N MET A 292 16.42 -52.77 -49.47
CA MET A 292 16.82 -53.60 -50.62
C MET A 292 15.90 -53.47 -51.83
N LYS A 293 14.62 -53.12 -51.62
CA LYS A 293 13.60 -52.94 -52.66
C LYS A 293 13.40 -51.46 -53.01
N ALA A 294 14.21 -50.56 -52.45
CA ALA A 294 14.09 -49.13 -52.66
C ALA A 294 14.45 -48.72 -54.10
N PRO A 295 13.91 -47.60 -54.60
CA PRO A 295 14.33 -47.08 -55.90
C PRO A 295 15.78 -46.58 -55.86
N ASP A 296 16.48 -46.63 -56.99
CA ASP A 296 17.88 -46.16 -57.16
C ASP A 296 18.11 -44.74 -56.62
N LEU A 297 17.10 -43.87 -56.73
CA LEU A 297 17.15 -42.51 -56.18
C LEU A 297 17.38 -42.49 -54.67
N LEU A 298 16.76 -43.42 -53.93
CA LEU A 298 16.95 -43.52 -52.47
C LEU A 298 18.30 -44.17 -52.14
N HIS A 299 18.73 -45.17 -52.91
CA HIS A 299 20.07 -45.75 -52.76
C HIS A 299 21.16 -44.68 -52.90
N LYS A 300 21.07 -43.82 -53.92
CA LYS A 300 22.01 -42.70 -54.09
C LYS A 300 22.05 -41.77 -52.87
N VAL A 301 20.90 -41.47 -52.26
CA VAL A 301 20.83 -40.63 -51.06
C VAL A 301 21.47 -41.33 -49.86
N LEU A 302 21.23 -42.64 -49.69
CA LEU A 302 21.86 -43.45 -48.65
C LEU A 302 23.38 -43.48 -48.81
N ASP A 303 23.88 -43.68 -50.03
CA ASP A 303 25.32 -43.71 -50.34
C ASP A 303 25.98 -42.36 -50.02
N GLU A 304 25.39 -41.24 -50.48
CA GLU A 304 25.90 -39.88 -50.20
C GLU A 304 25.85 -39.52 -48.70
N CYS A 305 24.96 -40.16 -47.94
CA CYS A 305 24.84 -40.01 -46.48
C CYS A 305 25.62 -41.09 -45.70
N GLY A 306 26.45 -41.92 -46.36
CA GLY A 306 27.25 -42.96 -45.71
C GLY A 306 26.42 -44.02 -44.98
N HIS A 307 25.22 -44.33 -45.48
CA HIS A 307 24.26 -45.28 -44.91
C HIS A 307 23.88 -45.00 -43.43
N ARG A 308 23.93 -43.73 -43.00
CA ARG A 308 23.48 -43.34 -41.65
C ARG A 308 21.97 -43.13 -41.63
N TYR A 309 21.25 -44.05 -41.00
CA TYR A 309 19.82 -43.93 -40.80
C TYR A 309 19.36 -44.50 -39.47
N VAL A 310 18.20 -44.03 -38.99
CA VAL A 310 17.47 -44.58 -37.86
C VAL A 310 15.98 -44.63 -38.17
N VAL A 311 15.27 -45.57 -37.54
CA VAL A 311 13.83 -45.75 -37.72
C VAL A 311 13.09 -45.14 -36.52
N PHE A 312 12.09 -44.31 -36.81
CA PHE A 312 11.29 -43.63 -35.80
C PHE A 312 9.83 -44.10 -35.85
N ASP A 313 9.36 -44.63 -34.72
CA ASP A 313 7.94 -44.80 -34.44
C ASP A 313 7.47 -43.67 -33.51
N ASN A 314 7.00 -42.59 -34.12
CA ASN A 314 6.48 -41.43 -33.40
C ASN A 314 5.18 -41.72 -32.62
N MET A 315 4.58 -42.91 -32.80
CA MET A 315 3.36 -43.35 -32.11
C MET A 315 3.66 -44.34 -30.97
N ALA A 316 4.91 -44.79 -30.80
CA ALA A 316 5.31 -45.70 -29.74
C ALA A 316 5.00 -45.12 -28.34
N ASP A 317 4.60 -45.99 -27.41
CA ASP A 317 4.35 -45.63 -26.01
C ASP A 317 5.66 -45.14 -25.34
N ASP A 318 6.72 -45.95 -25.47
CA ASP A 318 8.08 -45.55 -25.09
C ASP A 318 8.88 -45.12 -26.32
N LYS A 319 9.22 -43.83 -26.36
CA LYS A 319 9.98 -43.23 -27.45
C LYS A 319 11.47 -43.09 -27.14
N GLN A 320 11.92 -43.41 -25.94
CA GLN A 320 13.32 -43.20 -25.54
C GLN A 320 14.30 -44.07 -26.35
N PRO A 321 14.04 -45.37 -26.62
CA PRO A 321 15.01 -46.22 -27.31
C PRO A 321 15.41 -45.74 -28.72
N GLN A 322 14.45 -45.22 -29.50
CA GLN A 322 14.71 -44.64 -30.82
C GLN A 322 15.49 -43.32 -30.75
N VAL A 323 15.27 -42.52 -29.70
CA VAL A 323 16.04 -41.30 -29.44
C VAL A 323 17.46 -41.66 -29.03
N ASP A 324 17.65 -42.68 -28.18
CA ASP A 324 18.98 -43.16 -27.79
C ASP A 324 19.76 -43.70 -29.00
N GLN A 325 19.10 -44.42 -29.92
CA GLN A 325 19.71 -44.87 -31.18
C GLN A 325 20.13 -43.68 -32.06
N LEU A 326 19.29 -42.66 -32.20
CA LEU A 326 19.65 -41.42 -32.89
C LEU A 326 20.88 -40.77 -32.24
N MET A 327 20.90 -40.66 -30.91
CA MET A 327 22.02 -40.05 -30.19
C MET A 327 23.32 -40.83 -30.35
N GLN A 328 23.27 -42.17 -30.43
CA GLN A 328 24.43 -43.00 -30.74
C GLN A 328 24.98 -42.70 -32.14
N GLU A 329 24.11 -42.60 -33.16
CA GLU A 329 24.54 -42.22 -34.52
C GLU A 329 25.10 -40.79 -34.58
N VAL A 330 24.50 -39.86 -33.84
CA VAL A 330 25.02 -38.48 -33.73
C VAL A 330 26.39 -38.45 -33.04
N CYS A 331 26.62 -39.27 -32.02
CA CYS A 331 27.93 -39.38 -31.37
C CYS A 331 28.99 -39.91 -32.34
N LYS A 332 28.71 -40.99 -33.08
CA LYS A 332 29.61 -41.51 -34.12
C LYS A 332 29.90 -40.48 -35.19
N LEU A 333 28.87 -39.77 -35.67
CA LEU A 333 29.00 -38.69 -36.64
C LEU A 333 29.92 -37.59 -36.11
N ARG A 334 29.71 -37.16 -34.87
CA ARG A 334 30.49 -36.10 -34.23
C ARG A 334 31.95 -36.52 -34.03
N GLU A 335 32.21 -37.75 -33.63
CA GLU A 335 33.56 -38.30 -33.48
C GLU A 335 34.31 -38.35 -34.81
N ALA A 336 33.65 -38.83 -35.88
CA ALA A 336 34.21 -38.88 -37.23
C ALA A 336 34.64 -37.48 -37.74
N HIS A 337 33.98 -36.42 -37.28
CA HIS A 337 34.28 -35.03 -37.64
C HIS A 337 35.08 -34.29 -36.55
N GLY A 338 35.75 -35.00 -35.64
CA GLY A 338 36.62 -34.41 -34.62
C GLY A 338 35.90 -33.48 -33.65
N GLY A 339 34.61 -33.72 -33.40
CA GLY A 339 33.78 -32.94 -32.49
C GLY A 339 33.28 -31.60 -33.06
N LYS A 340 33.53 -31.32 -34.33
CA LYS A 340 33.13 -30.07 -34.99
C LYS A 340 31.72 -30.20 -35.58
N PRO A 341 30.82 -29.22 -35.37
CA PRO A 341 29.55 -29.19 -36.07
C PRO A 341 29.74 -28.76 -37.53
N TYR A 342 28.73 -29.03 -38.36
CA TYR A 342 28.68 -28.54 -39.72
C TYR A 342 28.43 -27.02 -39.75
N THR A 343 29.34 -26.30 -40.38
CA THR A 343 29.22 -24.87 -40.65
C THR A 343 29.38 -24.66 -42.15
N CYS A 344 28.33 -24.21 -42.83
CA CYS A 344 28.42 -23.91 -44.25
C CYS A 344 29.31 -22.66 -44.48
N PRO A 345 30.37 -22.74 -45.29
CA PRO A 345 31.26 -21.61 -45.57
C PRO A 345 30.52 -20.38 -46.11
N LYS A 346 29.47 -20.58 -46.94
CA LYS A 346 28.65 -19.51 -47.52
C LYS A 346 28.03 -18.58 -46.47
N TYR A 347 27.69 -19.11 -45.29
CA TYR A 347 26.96 -18.39 -44.25
C TYR A 347 27.77 -18.21 -42.96
N ARG A 348 29.07 -18.52 -42.98
CA ARG A 348 29.94 -18.46 -41.81
C ARG A 348 29.95 -17.07 -41.17
N GLU A 349 30.12 -16.02 -41.98
CA GLU A 349 30.19 -14.64 -41.49
C GLU A 349 28.87 -14.19 -40.83
N VAL A 350 27.73 -14.69 -41.31
CA VAL A 350 26.40 -14.41 -40.73
C VAL A 350 26.34 -14.93 -39.30
N GLY A 351 26.74 -16.20 -39.10
CA GLY A 351 26.78 -16.81 -37.77
C GLY A 351 27.71 -16.06 -36.81
N GLU A 352 28.94 -15.75 -37.26
CA GLU A 352 29.93 -15.02 -36.45
C GLU A 352 29.47 -13.61 -36.07
N LYS A 353 28.84 -12.87 -37.00
CA LYS A 353 28.27 -11.54 -36.72
C LYS A 353 27.12 -11.62 -35.72
N MET A 354 26.24 -12.63 -35.84
CA MET A 354 25.14 -12.84 -34.90
C MET A 354 25.66 -13.15 -33.50
N GLU A 355 26.64 -14.04 -33.37
CA GLU A 355 27.21 -14.39 -32.07
C GLU A 355 27.81 -13.15 -31.37
N LYS A 356 28.60 -12.35 -32.10
CA LYS A 356 29.17 -11.09 -31.58
C LYS A 356 28.08 -10.12 -31.11
N GLU A 357 26.99 -9.98 -31.87
CA GLU A 357 25.89 -9.08 -31.49
C GLU A 357 25.10 -9.61 -30.28
N VAL A 358 24.85 -10.92 -30.20
CA VAL A 358 24.21 -11.56 -29.03
C VAL A 358 25.09 -11.36 -27.79
N ALA A 359 26.39 -11.64 -27.88
CA ALA A 359 27.33 -11.44 -26.78
C ALA A 359 27.37 -9.98 -26.31
N ARG A 360 27.42 -9.02 -27.23
CA ARG A 360 27.39 -7.58 -26.92
C ARG A 360 26.12 -7.19 -26.18
N ARG A 361 24.97 -7.74 -26.56
CA ARG A 361 23.68 -7.45 -25.89
C ARG A 361 23.55 -8.11 -24.54
N LEU A 362 24.00 -9.35 -24.39
CA LEU A 362 24.03 -10.03 -23.09
C LEU A 362 24.88 -9.23 -22.10
N LYS A 363 26.05 -8.77 -22.53
CA LYS A 363 26.91 -7.90 -21.70
C LYS A 363 26.18 -6.61 -21.29
N LYS A 364 25.54 -5.91 -22.23
CA LYS A 364 24.76 -4.70 -21.92
C LYS A 364 23.59 -4.96 -20.96
N ALA A 365 22.89 -6.08 -21.14
CA ALA A 365 21.78 -6.46 -20.28
C ALA A 365 22.24 -6.78 -18.85
N GLU A 366 23.39 -7.45 -18.70
CA GLU A 366 23.96 -7.73 -17.38
C GLU A 366 24.47 -6.46 -16.70
N GLU A 367 25.13 -5.56 -17.44
CA GLU A 367 25.50 -4.22 -16.96
C GLU A 367 24.28 -3.41 -16.48
N GLU A 368 23.19 -3.43 -17.24
CA GLU A 368 21.94 -2.76 -16.87
C GLU A 368 21.30 -3.38 -15.62
N LYS A 369 21.34 -4.71 -15.49
CA LYS A 369 20.84 -5.45 -14.32
C LYS A 369 21.64 -5.11 -13.06
N ILE A 370 22.97 -5.06 -13.16
CA ILE A 370 23.86 -4.64 -12.07
C ILE A 370 23.56 -3.19 -11.67
N ARG A 371 23.43 -2.28 -12.65
CA ARG A 371 23.10 -0.87 -12.40
C ARG A 371 21.75 -0.72 -11.69
N THR A 372 20.74 -1.45 -12.14
CA THR A 372 19.39 -1.44 -11.54
C THR A 372 19.43 -1.96 -10.11
N LYS A 373 20.16 -3.06 -9.86
CA LYS A 373 20.31 -3.63 -8.51
C LYS A 373 20.94 -2.61 -7.53
N LYS A 374 22.03 -1.94 -7.94
CA LYS A 374 22.67 -0.88 -7.13
C LYS A 374 21.72 0.29 -6.84
N TYR A 375 20.91 0.70 -7.81
CA TYR A 375 19.94 1.78 -7.62
C TYR A 375 18.84 1.40 -6.63
N ILE A 376 18.30 0.18 -6.73
CA ILE A 376 17.28 -0.35 -5.79
C ILE A 376 17.83 -0.40 -4.37
N GLU A 377 19.09 -0.82 -4.20
CA GLU A 377 19.74 -0.89 -2.89
C GLU A 377 19.87 0.50 -2.24
N LYS A 378 20.31 1.50 -3.01
CA LYS A 378 20.35 2.90 -2.55
C LYS A 378 18.98 3.46 -2.16
N LEU A 379 17.92 3.11 -2.92
CA LEU A 379 16.56 3.50 -2.56
C LEU A 379 16.11 2.89 -1.24
N LYS A 380 16.40 1.60 -1.00
CA LYS A 380 16.09 0.92 0.27
C LYS A 380 16.78 1.59 1.46
N GLU A 381 18.05 1.96 1.31
CA GLU A 381 18.79 2.69 2.36
C GLU A 381 18.13 4.06 2.66
N THR A 382 17.78 4.81 1.62
CA THR A 382 17.13 6.12 1.76
C THR A 382 15.77 5.99 2.46
N MET A 383 14.98 4.97 2.11
CA MET A 383 13.69 4.70 2.76
C MET A 383 13.87 4.35 4.24
N LYS A 384 14.87 3.54 4.59
CA LYS A 384 15.17 3.20 5.98
C LYS A 384 15.53 4.44 6.79
N GLN A 385 16.40 5.30 6.26
CA GLN A 385 16.78 6.55 6.91
C GLN A 385 15.57 7.47 7.15
N MET A 386 14.66 7.58 6.18
CA MET A 386 13.42 8.37 6.35
C MET A 386 12.49 7.77 7.43
N GLN A 387 12.40 6.44 7.52
CA GLN A 387 11.60 5.77 8.55
C GLN A 387 12.19 5.99 9.95
N ASP A 388 13.51 5.84 10.10
CA ASP A 388 14.22 6.07 11.37
C ASP A 388 14.04 7.54 11.81
N GLN A 389 14.19 8.49 10.88
CA GLN A 389 13.96 9.90 11.17
C GLN A 389 12.51 10.20 11.56
N ALA A 390 11.53 9.58 10.91
CA ALA A 390 10.12 9.73 11.26
C ALA A 390 9.82 9.17 12.66
N ALA A 391 10.47 8.08 13.07
CA ALA A 391 10.35 7.53 14.42
C ALA A 391 10.92 8.49 15.48
N VAL A 392 12.09 9.08 15.23
CA VAL A 392 12.70 10.11 16.10
C VAL A 392 11.79 11.33 16.24
N ASP A 393 11.27 11.85 15.11
CA ASP A 393 10.37 13.00 15.12
C ASP A 393 9.07 12.69 15.89
N LYS A 394 8.55 11.46 15.77
CA LYS A 394 7.37 11.00 16.54
C LYS A 394 7.65 10.94 18.03
N LEU A 395 8.83 10.47 18.45
CA LEU A 395 9.22 10.43 19.87
C LEU A 395 9.36 11.85 20.44
N LYS A 396 10.03 12.75 19.70
CA LYS A 396 10.15 14.17 20.08
C LYS A 396 8.79 14.82 20.28
N LEU A 397 7.84 14.58 19.38
CA LEU A 397 6.47 15.10 19.50
C LEU A 397 5.76 14.59 20.76
N LYS A 398 5.89 13.29 21.09
CA LYS A 398 5.32 12.72 22.31
C LYS A 398 5.92 13.35 23.56
N ASN A 399 7.24 13.50 23.62
CA ASN A 399 7.92 14.09 24.78
C ASN A 399 7.51 15.55 25.00
N MET A 400 7.38 16.33 23.92
CA MET A 400 6.87 17.70 24.00
C MET A 400 5.41 17.77 24.51
N GLU A 401 4.58 16.79 24.14
CA GLU A 401 3.19 16.70 24.60
C GLU A 401 3.11 16.35 26.09
N VAL A 402 3.94 15.41 26.56
CA VAL A 402 4.08 15.08 27.98
C VAL A 402 4.53 16.31 28.77
N ALA A 403 5.61 16.99 28.36
CA ALA A 403 6.11 18.18 29.05
C ALA A 403 5.06 19.29 29.15
N ARG A 404 4.28 19.51 28.08
CA ARG A 404 3.18 20.49 28.08
C ARG A 404 2.06 20.08 29.04
N ASN A 405 1.74 18.79 29.16
CA ASN A 405 0.72 18.32 30.09
C ASN A 405 1.19 18.42 31.56
N GLU A 406 2.47 18.15 31.82
CA GLU A 406 3.07 18.36 33.14
C GLU A 406 3.06 19.84 33.55
N GLU A 407 3.29 20.76 32.61
CA GLU A 407 3.19 22.21 32.86
C GLU A 407 1.75 22.63 33.18
N LYS A 408 0.76 22.10 32.43
CA LYS A 408 -0.65 22.32 32.75
C LYS A 408 -1.03 21.80 34.14
N MET A 409 -0.53 20.62 34.51
CA MET A 409 -0.82 20.04 35.82
C MET A 409 -0.24 20.91 36.95
N ARG A 410 1.00 21.39 36.79
CA ARG A 410 1.59 22.34 37.74
C ARG A 410 0.76 23.61 37.92
N MET A 411 0.24 24.17 36.83
CA MET A 411 -0.62 25.35 36.91
C MET A 411 -1.97 25.07 37.61
N ILE A 412 -2.52 23.86 37.43
CA ILE A 412 -3.72 23.42 38.17
C ILE A 412 -3.41 23.30 39.66
N ASP A 413 -2.31 22.63 40.02
CA ASP A 413 -1.89 22.46 41.41
C ASP A 413 -1.65 23.81 42.12
N GLU A 414 -1.01 24.77 41.44
CA GLU A 414 -0.82 26.13 41.95
C GLU A 414 -2.16 26.84 42.17
N MET A 415 -3.10 26.71 41.23
CA MET A 415 -4.42 27.32 41.35
C MET A 415 -5.26 26.68 42.47
N ASP A 416 -5.16 25.36 42.66
CA ASP A 416 -5.81 24.64 43.76
C ASP A 416 -5.23 25.09 45.10
N GLN A 417 -3.91 25.22 45.23
CA GLN A 417 -3.28 25.76 46.45
C GLN A 417 -3.77 27.18 46.75
N HIS A 418 -3.87 28.04 45.73
CA HIS A 418 -4.43 29.38 45.88
C HIS A 418 -5.89 29.37 46.31
N LEU A 419 -6.70 28.47 45.73
CA LEU A 419 -8.12 28.34 46.08
C LEU A 419 -8.28 27.85 47.53
N THR A 420 -7.51 26.85 47.95
CA THR A 420 -7.49 26.35 49.34
C THR A 420 -7.16 27.49 50.30
N SER A 421 -6.11 28.27 50.03
CA SER A 421 -5.73 29.42 50.86
C SER A 421 -6.86 30.46 50.97
N LEU A 422 -7.55 30.75 49.86
CA LEU A 422 -8.67 31.69 49.83
C LEU A 422 -9.86 31.18 50.65
N VAL A 423 -10.19 29.89 50.53
CA VAL A 423 -11.28 29.25 51.29
C VAL A 423 -10.98 29.28 52.78
N GLU A 424 -9.75 28.95 53.19
CA GLU A 424 -9.36 29.05 54.60
C GLU A 424 -9.43 30.49 55.14
N ALA A 425 -8.99 31.48 54.35
CA ALA A 425 -9.08 32.89 54.73
C ALA A 425 -10.55 33.33 54.92
N PHE A 426 -11.44 32.87 54.06
CA PHE A 426 -12.87 33.15 54.16
C PHE A 426 -13.49 32.50 55.41
N HIS A 427 -13.16 31.24 55.70
CA HIS A 427 -13.60 30.58 56.93
C HIS A 427 -13.07 31.28 58.18
N ARG A 428 -11.81 31.74 58.18
CA ARG A 428 -11.24 32.55 59.27
C ARG A 428 -12.04 33.84 59.47
N GLN A 429 -12.39 34.56 58.40
CA GLN A 429 -13.20 35.77 58.50
C GLN A 429 -14.60 35.49 59.06
N GLN A 430 -15.29 34.46 58.57
CA GLN A 430 -16.60 34.06 59.08
C GLN A 430 -16.55 33.75 60.58
N TYR A 431 -15.52 33.01 61.02
CA TYR A 431 -15.32 32.71 62.43
C TYR A 431 -15.18 33.99 63.29
N PHE A 432 -14.42 34.99 62.84
CA PHE A 432 -14.29 36.25 63.58
C PHE A 432 -15.59 37.05 63.66
N VAL A 433 -16.37 37.08 62.57
CA VAL A 433 -17.69 37.73 62.56
C VAL A 433 -18.63 37.04 63.56
N GLU A 434 -18.66 35.72 63.57
CA GLU A 434 -19.48 34.94 64.49
C GLU A 434 -19.08 35.16 65.96
N GLN A 435 -17.78 35.24 66.25
CA GLN A 435 -17.27 35.56 67.58
C GLN A 435 -17.65 36.98 68.04
N ARG A 436 -17.61 37.97 67.15
CA ARG A 436 -18.07 39.33 67.45
C ARG A 436 -19.56 39.33 67.76
N HIS A 437 -20.36 38.66 66.93
CA HIS A 437 -21.80 38.53 67.14
C HIS A 437 -22.12 37.85 68.48
N GLN A 438 -21.42 36.77 68.84
CA GLN A 438 -21.58 36.14 70.16
C GLN A 438 -21.22 37.06 71.33
N LYS A 439 -20.15 37.85 71.23
CA LYS A 439 -19.77 38.82 72.27
C LYS A 439 -20.83 39.90 72.43
N GLU A 440 -21.32 40.44 71.33
CA GLU A 440 -22.37 41.46 71.32
C GLU A 440 -23.68 40.93 71.91
N LEU A 441 -24.08 39.70 71.54
CA LEU A 441 -25.24 39.03 72.12
C LEU A 441 -25.11 38.85 73.64
N ARG A 442 -23.93 38.44 74.13
CA ARG A 442 -23.68 38.32 75.58
C ARG A 442 -23.77 39.67 76.29
N LEU A 443 -23.29 40.75 75.66
CA LEU A 443 -23.35 42.10 76.21
C LEU A 443 -24.81 42.60 76.28
N LEU A 444 -25.59 42.37 75.22
CA LEU A 444 -27.01 42.69 75.18
C LEU A 444 -27.79 41.93 76.26
N GLN A 445 -27.53 40.63 76.42
CA GLN A 445 -28.14 39.82 77.49
C GLN A 445 -27.76 40.32 78.89
N ALA A 446 -26.51 40.73 79.11
CA ALA A 446 -26.08 41.31 80.38
C ALA A 446 -26.79 42.65 80.67
N ARG A 447 -26.91 43.51 79.66
CA ARG A 447 -27.60 44.80 79.76
C ARG A 447 -29.09 44.62 80.00
N GLU A 448 -29.74 43.67 79.34
CA GLU A 448 -31.12 43.28 79.59
C GLU A 448 -31.31 42.84 81.05
N LYS A 449 -30.42 41.99 81.57
CA LYS A 449 -30.46 41.53 82.97
C LYS A 449 -30.29 42.68 83.96
N GLN A 450 -29.44 43.66 83.65
CA GLN A 450 -29.24 44.86 84.48
C GLN A 450 -30.48 45.77 84.45
N LEU A 451 -31.04 46.02 83.27
CA LEU A 451 -32.30 46.77 83.10
C LEU A 451 -33.45 46.10 83.85
N ARG A 452 -33.59 44.77 83.74
CA ARG A 452 -34.58 44.00 84.50
C ARG A 452 -34.42 44.23 86.01
N LYS A 453 -33.19 44.17 86.55
CA LYS A 453 -32.93 44.47 87.97
C LYS A 453 -33.31 45.89 88.36
N GLN A 454 -32.97 46.88 87.52
CA GLN A 454 -33.32 48.29 87.76
C GLN A 454 -34.84 48.48 87.75
N ILE A 455 -35.54 47.90 86.77
CA ILE A 455 -37.01 47.92 86.71
C ILE A 455 -37.59 47.27 87.97
N THR A 456 -37.10 46.09 88.39
CA THR A 456 -37.59 45.44 89.62
C THR A 456 -37.34 46.31 90.86
N ALA A 457 -36.20 46.98 90.96
CA ALA A 457 -35.88 47.89 92.07
C ALA A 457 -36.79 49.13 92.08
N LEU A 458 -37.03 49.74 90.92
CA LEU A 458 -37.96 50.86 90.76
C LEU A 458 -39.39 50.46 91.10
N VAL A 459 -39.84 49.29 90.68
CA VAL A 459 -41.15 48.72 91.04
C VAL A 459 -41.24 48.52 92.56
N LYS A 460 -40.18 48.01 93.21
CA LYS A 460 -40.10 47.90 94.68
C LYS A 460 -40.14 49.25 95.40
N GLN A 461 -39.42 50.25 94.89
CA GLN A 461 -39.42 51.59 95.48
C GLN A 461 -40.78 52.26 95.35
N ARG A 462 -41.41 52.19 94.16
CA ARG A 462 -42.77 52.69 93.93
C ARG A 462 -43.81 51.98 94.80
N THR A 463 -43.68 50.66 95.03
CA THR A 463 -44.58 49.94 95.93
C THR A 463 -44.41 50.37 97.40
N LEU A 464 -43.19 50.65 97.85
CA LEU A 464 -42.92 51.21 99.19
C LEU A 464 -43.41 52.67 99.35
N GLU A 465 -43.46 53.45 98.27
CA GLU A 465 -44.06 54.80 98.27
C GLU A 465 -45.60 54.77 98.27
N ILE A 466 -46.21 53.67 97.81
CA ILE A 466 -47.67 53.46 97.81
C ILE A 466 -48.17 52.92 99.16
N GLU A 467 -47.38 52.11 99.88
CA GLU A 467 -47.74 51.58 101.22
C GLU A 467 -48.24 52.64 102.24
N PRO A 468 -47.64 53.84 102.37
CA PRO A 468 -48.16 54.85 103.29
C PRO A 468 -49.45 55.53 102.79
N ILE A 469 -49.76 55.49 101.49
CA ILE A 469 -51.02 56.02 100.94
C ILE A 469 -52.19 55.08 101.26
N GLU A 470 -51.98 53.77 101.16
CA GLU A 470 -52.97 52.76 101.57
C GLU A 470 -53.26 52.85 103.08
N LYS A 471 -52.24 53.03 103.92
CA LYS A 471 -52.42 53.22 105.38
C LYS A 471 -53.13 54.52 105.76
N VAL A 472 -52.96 55.59 104.97
CA VAL A 472 -53.71 56.84 105.16
C VAL A 472 -55.17 56.66 104.75
N GLN A 473 -55.47 55.89 103.69
CA GLN A 473 -56.86 55.54 103.34
C GLN A 473 -57.54 54.72 104.45
N GLU A 474 -56.87 53.71 105.02
CA GLU A 474 -57.41 52.96 106.17
C GLU A 474 -57.67 53.87 107.39
N LEU A 475 -56.76 54.79 107.70
CA LEU A 475 -56.94 55.76 108.79
C LEU A 475 -58.10 56.73 108.54
N VAL A 476 -58.29 57.18 107.30
CA VAL A 476 -59.42 58.03 106.90
C VAL A 476 -60.74 57.26 107.02
N GLU A 477 -60.79 55.98 106.64
CA GLU A 477 -61.98 55.14 106.84
C GLU A 477 -62.31 54.92 108.32
N VAL A 478 -61.30 54.65 109.15
CA VAL A 478 -61.49 54.49 110.61
C VAL A 478 -61.97 55.80 111.25
N LEU A 479 -61.41 56.95 110.86
CA LEU A 479 -61.85 58.26 111.34
C LEU A 479 -63.27 58.58 110.87
N PHE A 480 -63.64 58.22 109.65
CA PHE A 480 -65.00 58.38 109.14
C PHE A 480 -66.00 57.53 109.93
N LEU A 481 -65.66 56.27 110.26
CA LEU A 481 -66.49 55.41 111.11
C LEU A 481 -66.61 55.95 112.54
N LEU A 482 -65.53 56.45 113.13
CA LEU A 482 -65.57 57.11 114.44
C LEU A 482 -66.42 58.38 114.41
N PHE A 483 -66.34 59.17 113.34
CA PHE A 483 -67.20 60.33 113.15
C PHE A 483 -68.68 59.93 113.07
N ILE A 484 -69.02 58.87 112.33
CA ILE A 484 -70.39 58.33 112.29
C ILE A 484 -70.85 57.89 113.69
N LEU A 485 -70.01 57.17 114.44
CA LEU A 485 -70.35 56.75 115.81
C LEU A 485 -70.55 57.94 116.75
N LEU A 486 -69.72 58.97 116.63
CA LEU A 486 -69.81 60.17 117.45
C LEU A 486 -71.07 60.98 117.11
N VAL A 487 -71.45 61.05 115.84
CA VAL A 487 -72.75 61.60 115.41
C VAL A 487 -73.90 60.79 115.98
N PHE A 488 -73.82 59.45 115.96
CA PHE A 488 -74.81 58.57 116.58
C PHE A 488 -74.91 58.75 118.09
N GLU A 489 -73.79 58.91 118.80
CA GLU A 489 -73.76 59.13 120.26
C GLU A 489 -74.31 60.53 120.61
N ILE A 490 -74.01 61.55 119.78
CA ILE A 490 -74.61 62.89 119.91
C ILE A 490 -76.11 62.81 119.64
N GLU A 491 -76.58 62.11 118.61
CA GLU A 491 -78.01 61.89 118.37
C GLU A 491 -78.67 61.14 119.53
N ARG A 492 -77.99 60.13 120.08
CA ARG A 492 -78.47 59.36 121.23
C ARG A 492 -78.56 60.23 122.48
N HIS A 493 -77.54 61.05 122.75
CA HIS A 493 -77.55 62.01 123.85
C HIS A 493 -78.59 63.11 123.63
N TYR A 494 -78.76 63.62 122.41
CA TYR A 494 -79.80 64.56 122.05
C TYR A 494 -81.19 63.93 122.26
N ARG A 495 -81.40 62.67 121.86
CA ARG A 495 -82.64 61.91 122.17
C ARG A 495 -82.81 61.64 123.66
N GLN A 496 -81.75 61.45 124.45
CA GLN A 496 -81.85 61.27 125.91
C GLN A 496 -82.11 62.58 126.67
N ILE A 497 -81.54 63.70 126.21
CA ILE A 497 -81.75 65.04 126.77
C ILE A 497 -83.17 65.54 126.41
N VAL A 498 -83.63 65.30 125.18
CA VAL A 498 -85.00 65.63 124.76
C VAL A 498 -86.02 64.61 125.28
N GLY A 499 -85.60 63.37 125.58
CA GLY A 499 -86.47 62.28 126.07
C GLY A 499 -86.74 62.26 127.58
N ARG A 500 -86.16 63.17 128.37
CA ARG A 500 -86.43 63.27 129.83
C ARG A 500 -86.58 64.72 130.29
N ARG A 501 -87.55 65.44 129.71
CA ARG A 501 -88.32 66.55 130.33
C ARG A 501 -89.39 67.08 129.34
N SER A 502 -90.53 66.38 129.25
CA SER A 502 -91.88 66.99 129.32
C SER A 502 -92.97 65.97 128.96
N THR A 503 -93.64 65.42 129.96
CA THR A 503 -95.06 65.04 129.88
C THR A 503 -95.85 66.03 130.75
N GLY A 504 -96.93 66.57 130.18
CA GLY A 504 -97.97 67.38 130.83
C GLY A 504 -97.85 68.87 130.50
N THR A 505 -98.76 69.52 129.75
CA THR A 505 -100.22 69.33 129.68
C THR A 505 -100.86 69.86 128.39
N SER A 506 -101.86 69.08 127.93
CA SER A 506 -103.14 69.45 127.29
C SER A 506 -103.26 70.29 126.00
N CYS A 507 -104.09 69.72 125.10
CA CYS A 507 -105.03 70.35 124.16
C CYS A 507 -104.47 71.05 122.91
N VAL A 508 -105.11 71.06 121.73
CA VAL A 508 -106.13 70.27 121.01
C VAL A 508 -106.28 71.01 119.67
N ILE A 509 -106.16 70.27 118.54
CA ILE A 509 -106.78 70.45 117.20
C ILE A 509 -106.49 71.81 116.47
N MET A 510 -105.88 71.88 115.28
CA MET A 510 -105.94 71.05 114.06
C MET A 510 -104.58 70.69 113.48
#